data_AF-A0A5N9I4Z3-F1
#
_entry.id   AF-A0A5N9I4Z3-F1
#
_cell.length_a   1.000
_cell.length_b   1.000
_cell.length_c   1.000
_cell.angle_alpha   90.00
_cell.angle_beta   90.00
_cell.angle_gamma   90.00
#
_symmetry.space_group_name_H-M   'P 1'
#
loop_
_entity.id
_entity.type
_entity.pdbx_description
1 polymer ?
#
loop_
_entity_poly.entity_id
_entity_poly.type
_entity_poly.pdbx_seq_one_letter_code
_entity_poly.pdbx_strand_id
1 'polypeptide(L)' 'MTTAEQKEYEQYVMEYLEDAGIVEPTPGTRLVDMDREKLNFAALQLKSDFDASFKLEPSSMTVSTLAQELWKAVKSR' A
#
# COMPACT_ATOMS: atom_id res chain seq x y z
N MET A 1 6.80 0.40 14.34
CA MET A 1 5.42 -0.02 14.01
C MET A 1 5.00 -1.09 15.00
N THR A 2 3.91 -0.86 15.73
CA THR A 2 3.27 -1.88 16.57
C THR A 2 2.40 -2.81 15.72
N THR A 3 1.98 -3.96 16.25
CA THR A 3 1.07 -4.87 15.54
C THR A 3 -0.29 -4.23 15.23
N ALA A 4 -0.74 -3.27 16.04
CA ALA A 4 -1.98 -2.53 15.80
C ALA A 4 -1.83 -1.56 14.62
N GLU A 5 -0.76 -0.74 14.62
CA GLU A 5 -0.45 0.16 13.51
C GLU A 5 -0.23 -0.61 12.21
N GLN A 6 0.41 -1.79 12.26
CA GLN A 6 0.60 -2.61 11.07
C GLN A 6 -0.73 -2.99 10.43
N LYS A 7 -1.67 -3.52 11.22
CA LYS A 7 -2.98 -3.94 10.73
C LYS A 7 -3.80 -2.78 10.18
N GLU A 8 -3.72 -1.63 10.84
CA GLU A 8 -4.40 -0.41 10.41
C GLU A 8 -3.91 0.04 9.03
N TYR A 9 -2.60 0.14 8.83
CA TYR A 9 -2.03 0.56 7.55
C TYR A 9 -2.16 -0.51 6.46
N GLU A 10 -2.10 -1.79 6.81
CA GLU A 10 -2.43 -2.88 5.88
C GLU A 10 -3.88 -2.77 5.41
N GLN A 11 -4.82 -2.48 6.30
CA GLN A 11 -6.22 -2.28 5.95
C GLN A 11 -6.39 -1.07 5.02
N TYR A 12 -5.79 0.07 5.34
CA TYR A 12 -5.84 1.24 4.43
C TYR A 12 -5.29 0.89 3.06
N VAL A 13 -4.12 0.25 2.96
CA VAL A 13 -3.57 -0.12 1.66
C VAL A 13 -4.51 -1.06 0.91
N MET A 14 -5.11 -2.05 1.58
CA MET A 14 -6.07 -2.97 0.95
C MET A 14 -7.32 -2.25 0.43
N GLU A 15 -7.91 -1.34 1.20
CA GLU A 15 -9.08 -0.55 0.79
C GLU A 15 -8.79 0.24 -0.50
N TYR A 16 -7.64 0.90 -0.59
CA TYR A 16 -7.26 1.66 -1.80
C TYR A 16 -6.97 0.76 -3.01
N LEU A 17 -6.44 -0.45 -2.78
CA LEU A 17 -6.24 -1.43 -3.85
C LEU A 17 -7.59 -1.95 -4.37
N GLU A 18 -8.54 -2.21 -3.48
CA GLU A 18 -9.91 -2.63 -3.83
C GLU A 18 -10.65 -1.54 -4.60
N ASP A 19 -10.55 -0.27 -4.16
CA ASP A 19 -11.13 0.88 -4.86
C ASP A 19 -10.54 1.08 -6.27
N ALA A 20 -9.26 0.74 -6.46
CA ALA A 20 -8.62 0.69 -7.77
C ALA A 20 -9.04 -0.53 -8.62
N GLY A 21 -9.85 -1.44 -8.07
CA GLY A 21 -10.37 -2.63 -8.74
C GLY A 21 -9.44 -3.83 -8.68
N ILE A 22 -8.53 -3.91 -7.70
CA ILE A 22 -7.75 -5.12 -7.38
C ILE A 22 -8.60 -5.96 -6.42
N VAL A 23 -8.88 -7.21 -6.80
CA VAL A 23 -9.82 -8.06 -6.06
C VAL A 23 -9.09 -8.79 -4.93
N GLU A 24 -9.66 -8.73 -3.73
CA GLU A 24 -9.23 -9.47 -2.53
C GLU A 24 -7.71 -9.39 -2.25
N PRO A 25 -7.11 -8.17 -2.19
CA PRO A 25 -5.72 -8.04 -1.78
C PRO A 25 -5.56 -8.53 -0.34
N THR A 26 -4.50 -9.31 -0.09
CA THR A 26 -4.13 -9.74 1.26
C THR A 26 -2.76 -9.18 1.62
N PRO A 27 -2.40 -9.11 2.92
CA PRO A 27 -1.08 -8.59 3.34
C PRO A 27 0.10 -9.33 2.67
N GLY A 28 -0.08 -10.62 2.37
CA GLY A 28 0.91 -11.46 1.69
C GLY A 28 0.91 -11.37 0.16
N THR A 29 -0.07 -10.71 -0.45
CA THR A 29 -0.17 -10.61 -1.91
C THR A 29 1.00 -9.79 -2.45
N ARG A 30 1.71 -10.34 -3.44
CA ARG A 30 2.85 -9.65 -4.07
C ARG A 30 2.33 -8.62 -5.05
N LEU A 31 2.93 -7.42 -5.02
CA LEU A 31 2.50 -6.33 -5.90
C LEU A 31 2.80 -6.61 -7.39
N VAL A 32 3.81 -7.44 -7.67
CA VAL A 32 4.16 -7.85 -9.04
C VAL A 32 3.06 -8.66 -9.74
N ASP A 33 2.22 -9.34 -8.97
CA ASP A 33 1.13 -10.18 -9.49
C ASP A 33 -0.15 -9.37 -9.77
N MET A 34 -0.16 -8.08 -9.40
CA MET A 34 -1.28 -7.17 -9.57
C MET A 34 -1.23 -6.45 -10.91
N ASP A 35 -2.39 -5.98 -11.37
CA ASP A 35 -2.45 -5.06 -12.51
C ASP A 35 -1.67 -3.78 -12.18
N ARG A 36 -0.70 -3.46 -13.04
CA ARG A 36 0.22 -2.35 -12.82
C ARG A 36 -0.47 -0.98 -12.87
N GLU A 37 -1.47 -0.82 -13.73
CA GLU A 37 -2.18 0.46 -13.87
C GLU A 37 -3.03 0.72 -12.63
N LYS A 38 -3.77 -0.30 -12.17
CA LYS A 38 -4.55 -0.22 -10.93
C LYS A 38 -3.68 0.01 -9.70
N LEU A 39 -2.55 -0.69 -9.61
CA LEU A 39 -1.60 -0.51 -8.51
C LEU A 39 -1.02 0.91 -8.49
N ASN A 40 -0.65 1.46 -9.65
CA ASN A 40 -0.16 2.83 -9.73
C ASN A 40 -1.23 3.85 -9.35
N PHE A 41 -2.48 3.60 -9.76
CA PHE A 41 -3.61 4.45 -9.40
C PHE A 41 -3.84 4.46 -7.88
N ALA A 42 -3.92 3.28 -7.24
CA ALA A 42 -4.04 3.16 -5.79
C ALA A 42 -2.87 3.85 -5.06
N ALA A 43 -1.64 3.65 -5.54
CA ALA A 43 -0.46 4.27 -4.94
C ALA A 43 -0.46 5.80 -5.07
N LEU A 44 -0.98 6.36 -6.16
CA LEU A 44 -1.15 7.81 -6.32
C LEU A 44 -2.18 8.37 -5.34
N GLN A 45 -3.32 7.69 -5.17
CA GLN A 45 -4.34 8.08 -4.20
C GLN A 45 -3.80 8.03 -2.76
N LEU A 46 -3.13 6.93 -2.37
CA LEU A 46 -2.49 6.82 -1.06
C LEU A 46 -1.49 7.95 -0.78
N LYS A 47 -0.65 8.30 -1.77
CA LYS A 47 0.30 9.41 -1.63
C LYS A 47 -0.37 10.75 -1.45
N SER A 48 -1.48 10.98 -2.16
CA SER A 48 -2.25 12.22 -2.06
C SER A 48 -2.92 12.34 -0.70
N ASP A 49 -3.65 11.30 -0.27
CA ASP A 49 -4.52 11.38 0.91
C ASP A 49 -3.74 11.39 2.22
N PHE A 50 -2.62 10.65 2.28
CA PHE A 50 -1.71 10.65 3.41
C PHE A 50 -0.62 11.72 3.31
N ASP A 51 -0.62 12.51 2.23
CA ASP A 51 0.42 13.50 1.92
C ASP A 51 1.84 12.88 2.06
N ALA A 52 2.00 11.67 1.53
CA ALA A 52 3.15 10.80 1.75
C ALA A 52 3.96 10.62 0.46
N SER A 53 5.28 10.45 0.60
CA SER A 53 6.18 10.14 -0.52
C SER A 53 6.96 8.86 -0.24
N PHE A 54 6.69 7.83 -1.04
CA PHE A 54 7.38 6.54 -0.98
C PHE A 54 7.66 5.99 -2.39
N LYS A 55 8.67 5.14 -2.52
CA LYS A 55 8.96 4.42 -3.77
C LYS A 55 8.10 3.17 -3.85
N LEU A 56 7.49 2.96 -5.01
CA LEU A 56 6.76 1.74 -5.31
C LEU A 56 7.68 0.81 -6.10
N GLU A 57 8.05 -0.33 -5.52
CA GLU A 57 8.87 -1.37 -6.16
C GLU A 57 8.09 -2.70 -6.24
N PRO A 58 7.19 -2.87 -7.23
CA PRO A 58 6.27 -4.01 -7.25
C PRO A 58 6.97 -5.38 -7.25
N SER A 59 8.16 -5.47 -7.84
CA SER A 59 8.95 -6.70 -7.96
C SER A 59 9.40 -7.31 -6.64
N SER A 60 9.56 -6.49 -5.59
CA SER A 60 10.14 -6.87 -4.30
C SER A 60 9.18 -6.67 -3.12
N MET A 61 7.99 -6.13 -3.36
CA MET A 61 7.05 -5.73 -2.30
C MET A 61 5.80 -6.60 -2.25
N THR A 62 5.26 -6.76 -1.03
CA THR A 62 3.88 -7.20 -0.78
C THR A 62 3.02 -6.04 -0.29
N VAL A 63 1.72 -6.26 -0.13
CA VAL A 63 0.80 -5.31 0.53
C VAL A 63 1.32 -4.91 1.92
N SER A 64 1.77 -5.86 2.74
CA SER A 64 2.40 -5.55 4.04
C SER A 64 3.63 -4.65 3.90
N THR A 65 4.49 -4.88 2.91
CA THR A 65 5.66 -4.02 2.69
C THR A 65 5.25 -2.62 2.27
N LEU A 66 4.23 -2.49 1.42
CA LEU A 66 3.67 -1.20 1.01
C LEU A 66 3.08 -0.44 2.20
N ALA A 67 2.33 -1.11 3.06
CA ALA A 67 1.79 -0.53 4.30
C ALA A 67 2.90 -0.03 5.23
N GLN A 68 4.00 -0.76 5.33
CA GLN A 68 5.17 -0.32 6.10
C GLN A 68 5.84 0.92 5.51
N GLU A 69 5.98 0.99 4.18
CA GLU A 69 6.55 2.17 3.52
C GLU A 69 5.65 3.40 3.68
N LEU A 70 4.33 3.22 3.59
CA LEU A 70 3.36 4.26 3.89
C LEU A 70 3.48 4.75 5.34
N TRP A 71 3.50 3.84 6.31
CA TRP A 71 3.67 4.20 7.74
C TRP A 71 4.97 4.97 7.98
N LYS A 72 6.10 4.51 7.41
CA LYS A 72 7.39 5.22 7.52
C LYS A 72 7.30 6.63 6.93
N ALA A 73 6.68 6.78 5.76
CA ALA A 73 6.55 8.07 5.09
C ALA A 73 5.69 9.05 5.91
N VAL A 74 4.61 8.57 6.52
CA VAL A 74 3.75 9.39 7.39
C VAL A 74 4.45 9.77 8.70
N LYS A 75 5.19 8.84 9.33
CA LYS A 75 5.88 9.07 10.61
C LYS A 75 7.18 9.87 10.51
N SER A 76 7.77 9.95 9.32
CA SER A 76 9.02 10.70 9.11
C SER A 76 8.78 12.20 8.83
N ARG A 77 7.53 12.64 8.96
CA ARG A 77 7.13 14.06 9.04
C ARG A 77 7.25 14.56 10.47
#